data_AF-A0A8H3E0L1-F1
#
_entry.id   AF-A0A8H3E0L1-F1
#
_cell.length_a   1.000
_cell.length_b   1.000
_cell.length_c   1.000
_cell.angle_alpha   90.00
_cell.angle_beta   90.00
_cell.angle_gamma   90.00
#
_symmetry.space_group_name_H-M   'P 1'
#
loop_
_entity.id
_entity.type
_entity.pdbx_description
1 polymer ?
#
loop_
_entity_poly.entity_id
_entity_poly.type
_entity_poly.pdbx_seq_one_letter_code
_entity_poly.pdbx_strand_id
1 'polypeptide(L)'
;MCYSLLILSLPIMHAFAVLEMRRAVWVVLGLHIALSCLAFMSFSCILIYVNSSAPSKASLGTLNGISQTIISVIRAIGPAVATSLFSLSVRKGILGGNFVYAILLGMSCVGVYVSRWLKEERRAYE
;
A
#
# COMPACT_ATOMS: atom_id res chain seq x y z
N MET A 1 3.23 6.68 3.47
CA MET A 1 2.26 7.63 4.05
C MET A 1 0.93 7.64 3.31
N CYS A 2 0.88 7.83 1.99
CA CYS A 2 -0.37 7.82 1.20
C CYS A 2 -1.19 6.53 1.36
N TYR A 3 -0.56 5.35 1.27
CA TYR A 3 -1.23 4.07 1.50
C TYR A 3 -1.82 3.92 2.91
N SER A 4 -1.17 4.51 3.92
CA SER A 4 -1.64 4.48 5.32
C SER A 4 -2.95 5.26 5.47
N LEU A 5 -3.11 6.38 4.76
CA LEU A 5 -4.34 7.17 4.72
C LEU A 5 -5.48 6.39 4.06
N LEU A 6 -5.20 5.66 2.97
CA LEU A 6 -6.20 4.82 2.31
C LEU A 6 -6.67 3.69 3.23
N ILE A 7 -5.74 3.00 3.91
CA ILE A 7 -6.08 1.93 4.85
C ILE A 7 -6.95 2.47 6.01
N LEU A 8 -6.64 3.66 6.55
CA LEU A 8 -7.38 4.27 7.64
C LEU A 8 -8.78 4.75 7.22
N SER A 9 -8.95 5.18 5.97
CA SER A 9 -10.27 5.61 5.47
C SER A 9 -11.30 4.48 5.41
N LEU A 10 -10.88 3.21 5.29
CA LEU A 10 -11.76 2.04 5.22
C LEU A 10 -12.58 1.80 6.51
N PRO A 11 -11.98 1.73 7.72
CA PRO A 11 -12.75 1.63 8.96
C PRO A 11 -13.59 2.89 9.23
N ILE A 12 -13.15 4.07 8.77
CA ILE A 12 -13.94 5.31 8.86
C ILE A 12 -15.21 5.21 8.00
N MET A 13 -15.09 4.75 6.75
CA MET A 13 -16.25 4.50 5.89
C MET A 13 -17.18 3.44 6.49
N HIS A 14 -16.61 2.36 7.06
CA HIS A 14 -17.40 1.34 7.75
C HIS A 14 -18.16 1.93 8.95
N ALA A 15 -17.53 2.76 9.78
CA ALA A 15 -18.18 3.42 10.90
C ALA A 15 -19.34 4.33 10.45
N PHE A 16 -19.14 5.15 9.41
CA PHE A 16 -20.22 5.99 8.85
C PHE A 16 -21.34 5.17 8.20
N ALA A 17 -21.02 4.00 7.63
CA ALA A 17 -22.02 3.09 7.08
C ALA A 17 -22.89 2.48 8.19
N VAL A 18 -22.31 2.09 9.33
CA VAL A 18 -23.05 1.59 10.50
C VAL A 18 -23.95 2.67 11.12
N LEU A 19 -23.55 3.94 11.04
CA LEU A 19 -24.36 5.09 11.48
C LEU A 19 -25.43 5.54 10.45
N GLU A 20 -25.62 4.77 9.37
CA GLU A 20 -26.51 5.08 8.24
C GLU A 20 -26.30 6.47 7.59
N MET A 21 -25.09 7.03 7.73
CA MET A 21 -24.74 8.36 7.21
C MET A 21 -24.36 8.31 5.72
N ARG A 22 -25.35 8.01 4.86
CA ARG A 22 -25.13 7.80 3.41
C ARG A 22 -24.33 8.92 2.73
N ARG A 23 -24.64 10.19 3.02
CA ARG A 23 -23.92 11.34 2.42
C ARG A 23 -22.45 11.37 2.82
N ALA A 24 -22.13 11.08 4.09
CA ALA A 24 -20.76 11.06 4.58
C ALA A 24 -19.95 9.93 3.92
N VAL A 25 -20.55 8.75 3.72
CA VAL A 25 -19.91 7.64 3.00
C VAL A 25 -19.50 8.05 1.59
N TRP A 26 -20.39 8.70 0.83
CA TRP A 26 -20.07 9.18 -0.52
C TRP A 26 -18.96 10.24 -0.55
N VAL A 27 -18.96 11.16 0.43
CA VAL A 27 -17.89 12.18 0.54
C VAL A 27 -16.55 11.52 0.84
N VAL A 28 -16.50 10.58 1.81
CA VAL A 28 -15.26 9.87 2.16
C VAL A 28 -14.80 8.97 1.01
N LEU A 29 -15.72 8.34 0.28
CA LEU A 29 -15.40 7.56 -0.92
C LEU A 29 -14.80 8.44 -2.03
N GLY A 30 -15.38 9.62 -2.28
CA GLY A 30 -14.81 10.58 -3.23
C GLY A 30 -13.40 11.01 -2.85
N LEU A 31 -13.18 11.31 -1.56
CA LEU A 31 -11.85 11.62 -1.04
C LEU A 31 -10.89 10.42 -1.15
N HIS A 32 -11.36 9.21 -0.88
CA HIS A 32 -10.60 7.97 -1.01
C HIS A 32 -10.09 7.77 -2.44
N ILE A 33 -10.97 7.97 -3.43
CA ILE A 33 -10.61 7.88 -4.85
C ILE A 33 -9.56 8.94 -5.21
N ALA A 34 -9.75 10.20 -4.77
CA ALA A 34 -8.76 11.25 -5.01
C ALA A 34 -7.39 10.94 -4.39
N LEU A 35 -7.36 10.43 -3.15
CA LEU A 35 -6.13 10.00 -2.48
C LEU A 35 -5.48 8.78 -3.16
N SER A 36 -6.27 7.92 -3.80
CA SER A 36 -5.76 6.76 -4.53
C SER A 36 -4.85 7.18 -5.69
N CYS A 37 -5.12 8.32 -6.34
CA CYS A 37 -4.26 8.88 -7.38
C CYS A 37 -2.84 9.16 -6.87
N LEU A 38 -2.71 9.71 -5.66
CA LEU A 38 -1.41 9.95 -5.02
C LEU A 38 -0.70 8.64 -4.69
N ALA A 39 -1.45 7.60 -4.33
CA ALA A 39 -0.88 6.26 -4.11
C ALA A 39 -0.32 5.68 -5.43
N PHE A 40 -1.04 5.80 -6.54
CA PHE A 40 -0.51 5.39 -7.86
C PHE A 40 0.76 6.15 -8.25
N MET A 41 0.82 7.46 -8.00
CA MET A 41 2.04 8.25 -8.24
C MET A 41 3.23 7.75 -7.43
N SER A 42 3.02 7.35 -6.18
CA SER A 42 4.10 6.79 -5.36
C SER A 42 4.69 5.50 -5.96
N PHE A 43 3.87 4.67 -6.61
CA PHE A 43 4.36 3.49 -7.33
C PHE A 43 5.27 3.87 -8.51
N SER A 44 4.92 4.91 -9.26
CA SER A 44 5.77 5.45 -10.33
C SER A 44 7.10 5.99 -9.78
N CYS A 45 7.09 6.70 -8.66
CA CYS A 45 8.31 7.18 -8.01
C CYS A 45 9.24 6.02 -7.60
N ILE A 46 8.68 4.94 -7.05
CA ILE A 46 9.45 3.74 -6.69
C ILE A 46 10.13 3.13 -7.93
N LEU A 47 9.42 3.05 -9.06
CA LEU A 47 10.02 2.53 -10.30
C LEU A 47 11.14 3.42 -10.83
N ILE A 48 11.01 4.74 -10.73
CA ILE A 48 12.10 5.68 -11.08
C ILE A 48 13.31 5.41 -10.17
N TYR A 49 13.09 5.22 -8.87
CA TYR A 49 14.16 4.92 -7.93
C TYR A 49 14.88 3.61 -8.26
N VAL A 50 14.12 2.53 -8.51
CA VAL A 50 14.67 1.23 -8.93
C VAL A 50 15.51 1.37 -10.20
N ASN A 51 15.03 2.16 -11.17
CA ASN A 51 15.77 2.42 -12.41
C ASN A 51 17.06 3.21 -12.17
N SER A 52 17.05 4.18 -11.26
CA SER A 52 18.26 4.95 -10.93
C SER A 52 19.31 4.14 -10.18
N SER A 53 18.90 3.08 -9.46
CA SER A 53 19.80 2.15 -8.76
C SER A 53 20.43 1.08 -9.67
N ALA A 54 20.18 1.11 -10.98
CA ALA A 54 20.87 0.19 -11.87
C ALA A 54 22.37 0.55 -12.00
N PRO A 55 23.29 -0.43 -11.99
CA PRO A 55 24.73 -0.16 -12.14
C PRO A 55 25.16 0.03 -13.59
N SER A 56 24.36 -0.43 -14.57
CA SER A 56 24.56 -0.10 -15.99
C SER A 56 23.23 -0.10 -16.75
N LYS A 57 23.21 0.50 -17.96
CA LYS A 57 22.04 0.42 -18.85
C LYS A 57 21.69 -1.02 -19.24
N ALA A 58 22.68 -1.91 -19.26
CA ALA A 58 22.47 -3.34 -19.58
C ALA A 58 21.72 -4.09 -18.47
N SER A 59 21.89 -3.71 -17.20
CA SER A 59 21.23 -4.38 -16.06
C SER A 59 19.84 -3.83 -15.73
N LEU A 60 19.43 -2.74 -16.39
CA LEU A 60 18.14 -2.05 -16.15
C LEU A 60 16.95 -2.99 -16.41
N GLY A 61 17.00 -3.79 -17.48
CA GLY A 61 15.98 -4.79 -17.79
C GLY A 61 15.87 -5.87 -16.71
N THR A 62 17.00 -6.38 -16.22
CA THR A 62 17.05 -7.40 -15.16
C THR A 62 16.48 -6.88 -13.84
N LEU A 63 16.84 -5.65 -13.43
CA LEU A 63 16.33 -5.03 -12.21
C LEU A 63 14.82 -4.80 -12.24
N ASN A 64 14.29 -4.34 -13.38
CA ASN A 64 12.84 -4.22 -13.56
C ASN A 64 12.16 -5.58 -13.55
N GLY A 65 12.73 -6.58 -14.23
CA GLY A 65 12.21 -7.94 -14.25
C GLY A 65 12.06 -8.51 -12.83
N ILE A 66 13.13 -8.48 -12.04
CA ILE A 66 13.12 -8.96 -10.65
C ILE A 66 12.10 -8.18 -9.81
N SER A 67 12.09 -6.85 -9.92
CA SER A 67 11.15 -6.00 -9.18
C SER A 67 9.70 -6.36 -9.51
N GLN A 68 9.36 -6.50 -10.80
CA GLN A 68 8.02 -6.84 -11.23
C GLN A 68 7.63 -8.28 -10.90
N THR A 69 8.56 -9.24 -10.90
CA THR A 69 8.31 -10.60 -10.41
C THR A 69 7.90 -10.58 -8.93
N ILE A 70 8.65 -9.88 -8.07
CA ILE A 70 8.31 -9.74 -6.64
C ILE A 70 6.95 -9.09 -6.46
N ILE A 71 6.69 -8.00 -7.18
CA ILE A 71 5.40 -7.29 -7.15
C ILE A 71 4.26 -8.24 -7.57
N SER A 72 4.47 -9.05 -8.60
CA SER A 72 3.45 -9.97 -9.11
C SER A 72 3.12 -11.08 -8.11
N VAL A 73 4.13 -11.64 -7.43
CA VAL A 73 3.95 -12.62 -6.35
C VAL A 73 3.13 -12.00 -5.20
N ILE A 74 3.47 -10.78 -4.78
CA ILE A 74 2.72 -10.07 -3.72
C ILE A 74 1.27 -9.82 -4.17
N ARG A 75 1.05 -9.41 -5.43
CA ARG A 75 -0.30 -9.19 -5.97
C ARG A 75 -1.12 -10.48 -6.07
N ALA A 76 -0.48 -11.62 -6.30
CA ALA A 76 -1.17 -12.92 -6.36
C ALA A 76 -1.62 -13.38 -4.96
N ILE A 77 -0.75 -13.25 -3.94
CA ILE A 77 -1.00 -13.80 -2.60
C ILE A 77 -1.70 -12.80 -1.68
N GLY A 78 -1.45 -11.50 -1.87
CA GLY A 78 -1.94 -10.41 -1.03
C GLY A 78 -3.46 -10.42 -0.80
N PRO A 79 -4.30 -10.55 -1.84
CA PRO A 79 -5.75 -10.59 -1.66
C PRO A 79 -6.22 -11.76 -0.77
N ALA A 80 -5.64 -12.95 -0.95
CA ALA A 80 -5.98 -14.13 -0.16
C ALA A 80 -5.61 -13.95 1.33
N VAL A 81 -4.42 -13.41 1.59
CA VAL A 81 -3.95 -13.12 2.96
C VAL A 81 -4.82 -12.05 3.61
N ALA A 82 -5.07 -10.92 2.93
CA ALA A 82 -5.88 -9.83 3.46
C ALA A 82 -7.33 -10.27 3.75
N THR A 83 -7.93 -11.05 2.86
CA THR A 83 -9.30 -11.58 3.02
C THR A 83 -9.38 -12.56 4.20
N SER A 84 -8.38 -13.45 4.34
CA SER A 84 -8.33 -14.40 5.46
C SER A 84 -8.17 -13.67 6.80
N LEU A 85 -7.31 -12.65 6.86
CA LEU A 85 -7.14 -11.79 8.02
C LEU A 85 -8.40 -11.00 8.36
N PHE A 86 -9.09 -10.44 7.36
CA PHE A 86 -10.37 -9.74 7.58
C PHE A 86 -11.44 -10.69 8.12
N SER A 87 -11.60 -11.87 7.53
CA SER A 87 -12.54 -12.90 8.01
C SER A 87 -12.24 -13.30 9.46
N LEU A 88 -10.97 -13.53 9.80
CA LEU A 88 -10.56 -13.86 11.16
C LEU A 88 -10.80 -12.70 12.15
N SER A 89 -10.52 -11.47 11.73
CA SER A 89 -10.76 -10.24 12.48
C SER A 89 -12.24 -10.09 12.87
N VAL A 90 -13.15 -10.26 11.89
CA VAL A 90 -14.60 -10.20 12.10
C VAL A 90 -15.10 -11.37 12.96
N ARG A 91 -14.68 -12.61 12.66
CA ARG A 91 -15.13 -13.81 13.40
C ARG A 91 -14.76 -13.78 14.88
N LYS A 92 -13.57 -13.30 15.20
CA LYS A 92 -13.10 -13.20 16.59
C LYS A 92 -13.49 -11.88 17.27
N GLY A 93 -14.15 -10.97 16.55
CA GLY A 93 -14.54 -9.65 17.06
C GLY A 93 -13.35 -8.77 17.50
N ILE A 94 -12.13 -9.07 17.04
CA ILE A 94 -10.93 -8.37 17.51
C ILE A 94 -11.00 -6.93 17.00
N LEU A 95 -10.91 -5.98 17.93
CA LEU A 95 -11.00 -4.54 17.64
C LEU A 95 -12.32 -4.15 16.93
N GLY A 96 -13.43 -4.82 17.29
CA GLY A 96 -14.73 -4.62 16.64
C GLY A 96 -14.77 -5.08 15.19
N GLY A 97 -13.91 -6.03 14.81
CA GLY A 97 -13.78 -6.54 13.44
C GLY A 97 -12.81 -5.76 12.56
N ASN A 98 -12.21 -4.68 13.07
CA ASN A 98 -11.31 -3.80 12.32
C ASN A 98 -9.81 -4.12 12.49
N PHE A 99 -9.46 -5.22 13.17
CA PHE A 99 -8.07 -5.62 13.44
C PHE A 99 -7.21 -5.78 12.18
N VAL A 100 -7.81 -6.21 11.05
CA VAL A 100 -7.07 -6.29 9.78
C VAL A 100 -6.46 -4.95 9.38
N TYR A 101 -7.17 -3.83 9.59
CA TYR A 101 -6.70 -2.51 9.20
C TYR A 101 -5.52 -2.07 10.05
N ALA A 102 -5.48 -2.47 11.33
CA ALA A 102 -4.32 -2.24 12.19
C ALA A 102 -3.08 -2.99 11.70
N ILE A 103 -3.23 -4.25 11.27
CA ILE A 103 -2.12 -5.03 10.70
C ILE A 103 -1.64 -4.41 9.39
N LEU A 104 -2.55 -4.09 8.47
CA LEU A 104 -2.20 -3.48 7.18
C LEU A 104 -1.50 -2.12 7.38
N LEU A 105 -1.97 -1.31 8.33
CA LEU A 105 -1.36 -0.04 8.70
C LEU A 105 0.03 -0.23 9.31
N GLY A 106 0.19 -1.24 10.18
CA GLY A 106 1.49 -1.65 10.73
C GLY A 106 2.48 -2.01 9.62
N MET A 107 2.08 -2.85 8.65
CA MET A 107 2.94 -3.18 7.50
C MET A 107 3.31 -1.95 6.68
N SER A 108 2.39 -1.01 6.48
CA SER A 108 2.66 0.26 5.79
C SER A 108 3.70 1.11 6.54
N CYS A 109 3.58 1.21 7.87
CA CYS A 109 4.53 1.93 8.71
C CYS A 109 5.92 1.27 8.71
N VAL A 110 5.99 -0.06 8.79
CA VAL A 110 7.25 -0.81 8.65
C VAL A 110 7.89 -0.53 7.30
N GLY A 111 7.13 -0.54 6.21
CA GLY A 111 7.66 -0.19 4.88
C GLY A 111 8.27 1.21 4.85
N VAL A 112 7.55 2.22 5.37
CA VAL A 112 8.05 3.60 5.46
C VAL A 112 9.31 3.67 6.33
N TYR A 113 9.34 2.95 7.44
CA TYR A 113 10.50 2.88 8.30
C TYR A 113 11.70 2.28 7.55
N VAL A 114 11.52 1.11 6.91
CA VAL A 114 12.54 0.39 6.12
C VAL A 114 13.10 1.26 4.99
N SER A 115 12.26 2.08 4.36
CA SER A 115 12.71 3.02 3.33
C SER A 115 13.72 4.06 3.85
N ARG A 116 13.78 4.36 5.15
CA ARG A 116 14.74 5.33 5.72
C ARG A 116 16.18 4.82 5.71
N TRP A 117 16.39 3.52 5.58
CA TRP A 117 17.74 2.94 5.48
C TRP A 117 18.26 2.88 4.06
N LEU A 118 17.44 3.24 3.08
CA LEU A 118 17.85 3.24 1.69
C LEU A 118 18.88 4.36 1.46
N LYS A 119 20.10 3.98 1.12
CA LYS A 119 21.16 4.93 0.79
C LYS A 119 20.96 5.44 -0.62
N GLU A 120 21.22 6.73 -0.80
CA GLU A 120 21.26 7.37 -2.11
C GLU A 120 22.39 6.74 -2.95
N GLU A 121 22.02 5.92 -3.93
CA GLU A 121 22.97 5.51 -4.98
C GLU A 121 23.00 6.59 -6.05
N ARG A 122 24.16 7.23 -6.19
CA ARG A 122 24.45 8.13 -7.31
C ARG A 122 24.41 7.29 -8.60
N ARG A 123 23.78 7.80 -9.67
CA ARG A 123 23.73 7.09 -10.96
C ARG A 123 25.14 6.69 -11.37
N ALA A 124 25.39 5.40 -11.52
CA ALA A 124 26.72 4.86 -11.83
C ALA A 124 27.23 5.21 -13.25
N TYR A 125 26.49 6.01 -14.00
CA TYR A 125 26.74 6.36 -15.40
C TYR A 125 26.53 7.86 -15.68
N GLU A 126 26.56 8.69 -14.62
CA GLU A 126 26.93 10.11 -14.73
C GLU A 126 28.45 10.26 -14.63
#